data_AF-A0A167NDW6-F1
#
_entry.id   AF-A0A167NDW6-F1
#
_cell.length_a   1.000
_cell.length_b   1.000
_cell.length_c   1.000
_cell.angle_alpha   90.00
_cell.angle_beta   90.00
_cell.angle_gamma   90.00
#
_symmetry.space_group_name_H-M   'P 1'
#
loop_
_entity.id
_entity.type
_entity.pdbx_description
1 polymer ?
#
loop_
_entity_poly.entity_id
_entity_poly.type
_entity_poly.pdbx_seq_one_letter_code
_entity_poly.pdbx_strand_id
1 'polypeptide(L)'
;MEFDIAKTLQDVSGQVIGELGDAGNAFAGELGKAFAEKQQSLAELSSAYLNGEIDETELKQELAREQKVIEAQLITLEIAAKAAIQKAVNGVMDGLVSTLKGAL
;
A
#
# COMPACT_ATOMS: atom_id res chain seq x y z
N MET A 1 -18.99 -11.22 -2.68
CA MET A 1 -18.87 -9.76 -2.41
C MET A 1 -17.71 -9.29 -3.25
N GLU A 2 -17.88 -8.23 -4.05
CA GLU A 2 -16.77 -7.65 -4.79
C GLU A 2 -15.86 -6.95 -3.76
N PHE A 3 -14.60 -7.39 -3.69
CA PHE A 3 -13.63 -6.80 -2.78
C PHE A 3 -13.22 -5.43 -3.31
N ASP A 4 -13.61 -4.36 -2.62
CA ASP A 4 -13.30 -3.00 -3.04
C ASP A 4 -11.86 -2.63 -2.66
N ILE A 5 -10.92 -2.93 -3.56
CA ILE A 5 -9.49 -2.59 -3.40
C ILE A 5 -9.31 -1.08 -3.22
N ALA A 6 -10.06 -0.25 -3.96
CA ALA A 6 -9.91 1.20 -3.90
C ALA A 6 -10.20 1.72 -2.50
N LYS A 7 -11.33 1.27 -1.95
CA LYS A 7 -11.73 1.60 -0.58
C LYS A 7 -10.76 1.01 0.45
N THR A 8 -10.31 -0.23 0.26
CA THR A 8 -9.33 -0.86 1.16
C THR A 8 -8.02 -0.08 1.21
N LEU A 9 -7.49 0.33 0.06
CA LEU A 9 -6.27 1.15 -0.01
C LEU A 9 -6.49 2.52 0.63
N GLN A 10 -7.66 3.13 0.43
CA GLN A 10 -8.00 4.42 1.01
C GLN A 10 -8.12 4.34 2.55
N ASP A 11 -8.78 3.30 3.06
CA ASP A 11 -8.98 3.08 4.50
C ASP A 11 -7.64 2.79 5.20
N VAL A 12 -6.82 1.91 4.61
CA VAL A 12 -5.52 1.53 5.17
C VAL A 12 -4.51 2.69 5.08
N SER A 13 -4.43 3.40 3.94
CA SER A 13 -3.56 4.58 3.83
C SER A 13 -3.97 5.70 4.79
N GLY A 14 -5.27 5.92 4.99
CA GLY A 14 -5.80 6.88 5.95
C GLY A 14 -5.40 6.54 7.40
N GLN A 15 -5.53 5.28 7.81
CA GLN A 15 -5.11 4.83 9.15
C GLN A 15 -3.61 5.07 9.36
N VAL A 16 -2.80 4.66 8.40
CA VAL A 16 -1.34 4.77 8.49
C VAL A 16 -0.87 6.23 8.52
N ILE A 17 -1.45 7.11 7.70
CA ILE A 17 -1.16 8.55 7.74
C ILE A 17 -1.54 9.13 9.11
N GLY A 18 -2.68 8.70 9.67
CA GLY A 18 -3.11 9.07 11.02
C GLY A 18 -2.12 8.67 12.11
N GLU A 19 -1.51 7.48 12.02
CA GLU A 19 -0.48 7.01 12.95
C GLU A 19 0.85 7.76 12.85
N LEU A 20 1.09 8.46 11.74
CA LEU A 20 2.31 9.24 11.50
C LEU A 20 2.20 10.70 11.95
N GLY A 21 1.03 11.15 12.41
CA GLY A 21 0.82 12.48 12.99
C GLY A 21 1.22 13.62 12.05
N ASP A 22 1.91 14.64 12.58
CA ASP A 22 2.32 15.83 11.81
C ASP A 22 3.28 15.51 10.66
N ALA A 23 4.11 14.48 10.82
CA ALA A 23 4.94 13.98 9.73
C ALA A 23 4.03 13.43 8.62
N GLY A 24 3.02 12.63 8.99
CA GLY A 24 1.95 12.10 8.14
C GLY A 24 1.39 13.12 7.15
N ASN A 25 1.02 14.29 7.66
CA ASN A 25 0.43 15.37 6.85
C ASN A 25 1.39 15.96 5.80
N ALA A 26 2.70 16.00 6.09
CA ALA A 26 3.68 16.58 5.17
C ALA A 26 3.88 15.73 3.90
N PHE A 27 3.62 14.42 3.98
CA PHE A 27 3.76 13.50 2.86
C PHE A 27 2.46 12.81 2.43
N ALA A 28 1.33 13.02 3.13
CA ALA A 28 0.03 12.43 2.80
C ALA A 28 -0.39 12.66 1.33
N GLY A 29 -0.13 13.85 0.79
CA GLY A 29 -0.45 14.17 -0.61
C GLY A 29 0.35 13.35 -1.61
N GLU A 30 1.68 13.28 -1.42
CA GLU A 30 2.57 12.50 -2.29
C GLU A 30 2.36 10.99 -2.11
N LEU A 31 2.11 10.55 -0.87
CA LEU A 31 1.78 9.15 -0.56
C LEU A 31 0.48 8.75 -1.26
N GLY A 32 -0.57 9.57 -1.14
CA GLY A 32 -1.85 9.34 -1.80
C GLY A 32 -1.72 9.31 -3.32
N LYS A 33 -0.89 10.18 -3.89
CA LYS A 33 -0.60 10.18 -5.33
C LYS A 33 0.14 8.91 -5.78
N ALA A 34 1.19 8.50 -5.06
CA ALA A 34 1.94 7.28 -5.36
C ALA A 34 1.05 6.03 -5.29
N PHE A 35 0.18 5.94 -4.27
CA PHE A 35 -0.79 4.85 -4.18
C PHE A 35 -1.86 4.91 -5.28
N ALA A 36 -2.35 6.09 -5.65
CA ALA A 36 -3.30 6.23 -6.75
C ALA A 36 -2.71 5.77 -8.09
N GLU A 37 -1.43 6.10 -8.36
CA GLU A 37 -0.71 5.64 -9.55
C GLU A 37 -0.53 4.11 -9.57
N LYS A 38 -0.54 3.46 -8.41
CA LYS A 38 -0.39 2.00 -8.26
C LYS A 38 -1.69 1.25 -7.99
N GLN A 39 -2.80 1.97 -7.83
CA GLN A 39 -4.09 1.40 -7.44
C GLN A 39 -4.55 0.28 -8.39
N GLN A 40 -4.41 0.49 -9.71
CA GLN A 40 -4.78 -0.52 -10.69
C GLN A 40 -3.93 -1.79 -10.55
N SER A 41 -2.61 -1.65 -10.42
CA SER A 41 -1.71 -2.80 -10.29
C SER A 41 -1.98 -3.58 -9.00
N LEU A 42 -2.24 -2.88 -7.89
CA LEU A 42 -2.61 -3.51 -6.62
C LEU A 42 -3.98 -4.21 -6.71
N ALA A 43 -4.92 -3.66 -7.49
CA ALA A 43 -6.22 -4.29 -7.74
C ALA A 43 -6.10 -5.57 -8.58
N GLU A 44 -5.25 -5.55 -9.60
CA GLU A 44 -4.95 -6.72 -10.44
C GLU A 44 -4.31 -7.84 -9.60
N LEU A 45 -3.30 -7.52 -8.78
CA LEU A 45 -2.66 -8.48 -7.87
C LEU A 45 -3.63 -9.07 -6.85
N SER A 46 -4.46 -8.21 -6.26
CA SER A 46 -5.48 -8.63 -5.30
C SER A 46 -6.52 -9.56 -5.94
N SER A 47 -6.96 -9.25 -7.16
CA SER A 47 -7.92 -10.08 -7.89
C SER A 47 -7.33 -11.42 -8.28
N ALA A 48 -6.08 -11.43 -8.78
CA ALA A 48 -5.38 -12.66 -9.11
C ALA A 48 -5.25 -13.59 -7.88
N TYR A 49 -4.94 -13.03 -6.71
CA TYR A 49 -4.87 -13.83 -5.47
C TYR A 49 -6.25 -14.35 -5.03
N LEU A 50 -7.28 -13.51 -5.03
CA LEU A 50 -8.64 -13.91 -4.66
C LEU A 50 -9.24 -14.96 -5.61
N ASN A 51 -8.83 -14.94 -6.87
CA ASN A 51 -9.21 -15.94 -7.87
C ASN A 51 -8.36 -17.22 -7.80
N GLY A 52 -7.32 -17.26 -6.95
CA GLY A 52 -6.38 -18.39 -6.87
C GLY A 52 -5.44 -18.52 -8.06
N GLU A 53 -5.27 -17.45 -8.85
CA GLU A 53 -4.35 -17.39 -9.99
C GLU A 53 -2.88 -17.25 -9.54
N ILE A 54 -2.66 -16.68 -8.35
CA ILE A 54 -1.37 -16.60 -7.68
C ILE A 54 -1.49 -17.06 -6.23
N ASP A 55 -0.43 -17.62 -5.68
CA ASP A 55 -0.38 -18.04 -4.27
C ASP A 55 0.07 -16.89 -3.32
N GLU A 56 0.05 -17.15 -2.01
CA GLU A 56 0.45 -16.14 -1.01
C GLU A 56 1.92 -15.71 -1.15
N THR A 57 2.79 -16.61 -1.60
CA THR A 57 4.22 -16.33 -1.79
C THR A 57 4.40 -15.38 -2.97
N GLU A 58 3.73 -15.65 -4.08
CA GLU A 58 3.72 -14.81 -5.29
C GLU A 58 3.11 -13.43 -5.00
N LEU A 59 1.98 -13.38 -4.28
CA LEU A 59 1.38 -12.11 -3.86
C LEU A 59 2.36 -11.27 -3.04
N LYS A 60 3.04 -11.86 -2.04
CA LYS A 60 4.02 -11.15 -1.22
C LYS A 60 5.20 -10.64 -2.03
N GLN A 61 5.67 -11.41 -3.00
CA GLN A 61 6.78 -10.99 -3.87
C GLN A 61 6.39 -9.79 -4.72
N GLU A 62 5.21 -9.81 -5.33
CA GLU A 62 4.75 -8.70 -6.16
C GLU A 62 4.38 -7.46 -5.36
N LEU A 63 3.77 -7.61 -4.18
CA LEU A 63 3.54 -6.48 -3.26
C LEU A 63 4.86 -5.87 -2.79
N ALA A 64 5.89 -6.68 -2.50
CA ALA A 64 7.22 -6.17 -2.17
C ALA A 64 7.88 -5.44 -3.35
N ARG A 65 7.53 -5.79 -4.59
CA ARG A 65 7.98 -5.08 -5.79
C ARG A 65 7.28 -3.72 -5.91
N GLU A 66 5.95 -3.69 -5.80
CA GLU A 66 5.17 -2.43 -5.85
C GLU A 66 5.55 -1.49 -4.71
N GLN A 67 5.82 -2.04 -3.52
CA GLN A 67 6.35 -1.29 -2.40
C GLN A 67 7.63 -0.53 -2.74
N LYS A 68 8.61 -1.21 -3.37
CA LYS A 68 9.88 -0.56 -3.76
C LYS A 68 9.67 0.55 -4.78
N VAL A 69 8.69 0.40 -5.67
CA VAL A 69 8.36 1.45 -6.64
C VAL A 69 7.77 2.67 -5.93
N ILE A 70 6.82 2.47 -5.02
CA ILE A 70 6.23 3.54 -4.21
C ILE A 70 7.30 4.23 -3.34
N GLU A 71 8.16 3.45 -2.68
CA GLU A 71 9.29 4.00 -1.91
C GLU A 71 10.24 4.83 -2.79
N ALA A 72 10.52 4.39 -4.02
CA ALA A 72 11.36 5.14 -4.95
C ALA A 72 10.71 6.45 -5.42
N GLN A 73 9.39 6.46 -5.63
CA GLN A 73 8.63 7.67 -5.95
C GLN A 73 8.70 8.71 -4.81
N LEU A 74 8.71 8.22 -3.57
CA LEU A 74 8.69 9.05 -2.36
C LEU A 74 10.08 9.38 -1.81
N ILE A 75 11.15 8.75 -2.30
CA ILE A 75 12.54 8.92 -1.82
C ILE A 75 13.09 10.34 -2.03
N THR A 76 12.41 11.12 -2.86
CA THR A 76 12.74 12.52 -3.17
C THR A 76 12.38 13.48 -2.03
N LEU A 77 11.56 13.02 -1.07
CA LEU A 77 11.21 13.74 0.16
C LEU A 77 12.33 13.52 1.20
N GLU A 78 12.81 14.59 1.84
CA GLU A 78 14.00 14.64 2.72
C GLU A 78 14.22 13.39 3.61
N ILE A 79 15.50 13.04 3.86
CA ILE A 79 15.92 11.79 4.52
C ILE A 79 15.22 11.52 5.89
N ALA A 80 14.82 12.56 6.64
CA ALA A 80 14.05 12.40 7.87
C ALA A 80 12.61 11.89 7.62
N ALA A 81 12.00 12.29 6.51
CA ALA A 81 10.71 11.77 6.06
C ALA A 81 10.82 10.32 5.55
N LYS A 82 11.98 9.88 5.06
CA LYS A 82 12.17 8.53 4.50
C LYS A 82 11.80 7.39 5.48
N ALA A 83 12.16 7.51 6.76
CA ALA A 83 11.80 6.52 7.76
C ALA A 83 10.28 6.51 8.05
N ALA A 84 9.66 7.69 8.06
CA ALA A 84 8.22 7.83 8.24
C ALA A 84 7.45 7.30 7.00
N ILE A 85 7.96 7.56 5.80
CA ILE A 85 7.45 7.03 4.53
C ILE A 85 7.57 5.51 4.49
N GLN A 86 8.72 4.94 4.83
CA GLN A 86 8.86 3.48 4.85
C GLN A 86 7.92 2.83 5.85
N LYS A 87 7.78 3.42 7.06
CA LYS A 87 6.78 2.97 8.02
C LYS A 87 5.37 3.05 7.42
N ALA A 88 5.07 4.10 6.66
CA ALA A 88 3.79 4.26 5.99
C ALA A 88 3.53 3.17 4.96
N VAL A 89 4.44 3.01 4.00
CA VAL A 89 4.26 2.06 2.91
C VAL A 89 4.20 0.62 3.43
N ASN A 90 5.04 0.27 4.42
CA ASN A 90 4.98 -1.03 5.10
C ASN A 90 3.60 -1.27 5.72
N GLY A 91 3.09 -0.30 6.50
CA GLY A 91 1.77 -0.43 7.12
C GLY A 91 0.65 -0.62 6.11
N VAL A 92 0.73 0.06 4.96
CA VAL A 92 -0.26 -0.11 3.88
C VAL A 92 -0.21 -1.50 3.26
N MET A 93 0.99 -2.02 2.97
CA MET A 93 1.14 -3.35 2.38
C MET A 93 0.73 -4.46 3.35
N ASP A 94 1.13 -4.35 4.62
CA ASP A 94 0.75 -5.32 5.65
C ASP A 94 -0.77 -5.33 5.88
N GLY A 95 -1.39 -4.14 5.93
CA GLY A 95 -2.83 -3.99 6.05
C GLY A 95 -3.59 -4.59 4.86
N LEU A 96 -3.09 -4.39 3.64
CA LEU A 96 -3.65 -4.99 2.44
C LEU A 96 -3.58 -6.53 2.50
N VAL A 97 -2.42 -7.10 2.83
CA VAL A 97 -2.25 -8.56 2.98
C VAL A 97 -3.19 -9.12 4.05
N SER A 98 -3.29 -8.46 5.21
CA SER A 98 -4.19 -8.90 6.28
C SER A 98 -5.65 -8.87 5.86
N THR A 99 -6.06 -7.84 5.11
CA THR A 99 -7.45 -7.69 4.65
C THR A 99 -7.78 -8.74 3.59
N LEU A 100 -6.87 -8.99 2.64
CA LEU A 100 -7.04 -10.02 1.61
C LEU A 100 -7.14 -11.43 2.22
N LYS A 101 -6.33 -11.73 3.24
CA LYS A 101 -6.42 -13.00 3.97
C LYS A 101 -7.75 -13.20 4.69
N GLY A 102 -8.33 -12.14 5.23
CA GLY A 102 -9.64 -12.20 5.89
C GLY A 102 -10.83 -12.29 4.93
N ALA A 103 -10.60 -12.10 3.63
CA ALA A 103 -11.63 -12.14 2.59
C ALA A 103 -11.77 -13.51 1.90
N LEU A 104 -10.80 -14.42 2.11
CA LEU A 104 -10.86 -15.84 1.71
C LEU A 104 -11.63 -16.67 2.74
#